data_AF-A0A242N312-F1
#
_entry.id   AF-A0A242N312-F1
#
_cell.length_a   1.000
_cell.length_b   1.000
_cell.length_c   1.000
_cell.angle_alpha   90.00
_cell.angle_beta   90.00
_cell.angle_gamma   90.00
#
_symmetry.space_group_name_H-M   'P 1'
#
loop_
_entity.id
_entity.type
_entity.pdbx_description
1 polymer ?
#
loop_
_entity_poly.entity_id
_entity_poly.type
_entity_poly.pdbx_seq_one_letter_code
_entity_poly.pdbx_strand_id
1 'polypeptide(L)'
;MPRDEIELTPDSACPICATAMQWLGEDVSEQLARVAAAFKVIRTIRHKLCCPDCGHIEQPAMPSLPIEHSIAHPSLLADIAVSKFADHQPLYRQSEIAARDGVTLDRGSMGRWLGQIAQLCVPLVEAIQRYVLVSEKVHVDDTPVAVLAPGNGKTVTGRFWVYVRDDRRSGSAEPAAVWFDFSSDRKGIHPQTRLAAFHGIVQADAYSGYVAPKFMLRSLTAPEETSGICQLLT
;
A
#
# COMPACT_ATOMS: atom_id res chain seq x y z
N MET A 1 -3.35 -23.31 -1.77
CA MET A 1 -2.64 -23.01 -0.51
C MET A 1 -2.01 -24.31 -0.02
N PRO A 2 -0.86 -24.29 0.67
CA PRO A 2 -0.31 -25.48 1.31
C PRO A 2 -1.34 -26.04 2.30
N ARG A 3 -1.44 -27.38 2.40
CA ARG A 3 -2.34 -28.11 3.29
C ARG A 3 -1.51 -29.01 4.19
N ASP A 4 -1.83 -29.01 5.47
CA ASP A 4 -1.33 -30.00 6.42
C ASP A 4 -2.44 -31.04 6.61
N GLU A 5 -2.18 -32.27 6.20
CA GLU A 5 -3.14 -33.36 6.25
C GLU A 5 -3.02 -34.12 7.58
N ILE A 6 -4.14 -34.24 8.29
CA ILE A 6 -4.23 -35.04 9.51
C ILE A 6 -5.24 -36.16 9.23
N GLU A 7 -4.73 -37.37 9.04
CA GLU A 7 -5.55 -38.55 8.84
C GLU A 7 -6.02 -39.11 10.19
N LEU A 8 -7.34 -39.26 10.33
CA LEU A 8 -7.96 -39.93 11.47
C LEU A 8 -8.45 -41.31 11.02
N THR A 9 -7.66 -42.34 11.30
CA THR A 9 -7.99 -43.72 10.92
C THR A 9 -8.69 -44.46 12.07
N PRO A 10 -9.85 -45.10 11.84
CA PRO A 10 -10.48 -45.98 12.83
C PRO A 10 -9.68 -47.28 13.00
N ASP A 11 -9.96 -48.02 14.07
CA ASP A 11 -9.34 -49.34 14.29
C ASP A 11 -9.67 -50.32 13.16
N SER A 12 -8.72 -51.21 12.85
CA SER A 12 -8.84 -52.20 11.76
C SER A 12 -9.85 -53.33 12.05
N ALA A 13 -10.30 -53.48 13.30
CA ALA A 13 -11.27 -54.48 13.71
C ALA A 13 -12.59 -53.83 14.12
N CYS A 14 -13.70 -54.43 13.70
CA CYS A 14 -15.02 -53.96 14.06
C CYS A 14 -15.22 -54.03 15.59
N PRO A 15 -15.58 -52.94 16.27
CA PRO A 15 -15.73 -52.92 17.73
C PRO A 15 -16.88 -53.80 18.24
N ILE A 16 -17.77 -54.28 17.36
CA ILE A 16 -18.94 -55.09 17.72
C ILE A 16 -18.67 -56.59 17.51
N CYS A 17 -18.06 -56.97 16.39
CA CYS A 17 -17.90 -58.38 16.00
C CYS A 17 -16.44 -58.80 15.71
N ALA A 18 -15.48 -57.91 15.94
CA ALA A 18 -14.03 -58.13 15.74
C ALA A 18 -13.61 -58.53 14.30
N THR A 19 -14.51 -58.44 13.33
CA THR A 19 -14.21 -58.72 11.93
C THR A 19 -13.38 -57.58 11.32
N ALA A 20 -12.49 -57.90 10.38
CA ALA A 20 -11.66 -56.91 9.69
C ALA A 20 -12.54 -55.90 8.93
N MET A 21 -12.31 -54.61 9.17
CA MET A 21 -13.03 -53.52 8.49
C MET A 21 -12.47 -53.27 7.09
N GLN A 22 -13.34 -52.88 6.16
CA GLN A 22 -12.98 -52.55 4.79
C GLN A 22 -13.19 -51.06 4.52
N TRP A 23 -12.39 -50.53 3.59
CA TRP A 23 -12.50 -49.14 3.17
C TRP A 23 -13.84 -48.89 2.46
N LEU A 24 -14.54 -47.82 2.86
CA LEU A 24 -15.84 -47.43 2.29
C LEU A 24 -15.77 -46.08 1.56
N GLY A 25 -15.02 -45.13 2.11
CA GLY A 25 -14.95 -43.76 1.66
C GLY A 25 -14.34 -42.88 2.74
N GLU A 26 -14.24 -41.59 2.46
CA GLU A 26 -13.74 -40.59 3.39
C GLU A 26 -14.60 -39.33 3.34
N ASP A 27 -14.71 -38.67 4.49
CA ASP A 27 -15.27 -37.33 4.60
C ASP A 27 -14.11 -36.35 4.80
N VAL A 28 -14.01 -35.35 3.92
CA VAL A 28 -12.94 -34.35 3.96
C VAL A 28 -13.49 -33.04 4.55
N SER A 29 -12.84 -32.53 5.60
CA SER A 29 -13.12 -31.22 6.18
C SER A 29 -11.88 -30.33 6.11
N GLU A 30 -11.97 -29.21 5.41
CA GLU A 30 -10.89 -28.21 5.35
C GLU A 30 -11.09 -27.14 6.43
N GLN A 31 -10.02 -26.82 7.17
CA GLN A 31 -10.00 -25.71 8.13
C GLN A 31 -8.81 -24.80 7.85
N LEU A 32 -9.05 -23.48 7.85
CA LEU A 32 -7.99 -22.50 7.65
C LEU A 32 -7.37 -22.12 9.01
N ALA A 33 -6.15 -22.59 9.24
CA ALA A 33 -5.34 -22.19 10.40
C ALA A 33 -4.34 -21.08 10.04
N ARG A 34 -4.07 -20.17 10.98
CA ARG A 34 -2.98 -19.19 10.89
C ARG A 34 -1.82 -19.66 11.77
N VAL A 35 -0.79 -20.24 11.17
CA VAL A 35 0.37 -20.81 11.86
C VAL A 35 1.58 -19.89 11.61
N ALA A 36 2.26 -19.42 12.68
CA ALA A 36 3.52 -18.64 12.67
C ALA A 36 3.50 -17.09 12.69
N ALA A 37 2.48 -16.43 13.25
CA ALA A 37 2.63 -15.03 13.65
C ALA A 37 3.44 -14.94 14.96
N ALA A 38 4.78 -14.82 14.87
CA ALA A 38 5.65 -14.75 16.03
C ALA A 38 6.73 -13.68 15.90
N PHE A 39 6.95 -12.94 16.98
CA PHE A 39 8.09 -12.03 17.08
C PHE A 39 9.37 -12.80 17.39
N LYS A 40 10.46 -12.46 16.70
CA LYS A 40 11.79 -13.03 16.91
C LYS A 40 12.85 -11.94 16.94
N VAL A 41 13.83 -12.09 17.81
CA VAL A 41 15.01 -11.23 17.84
C VAL A 41 16.05 -11.80 16.88
N ILE A 42 16.38 -11.05 15.83
CA ILE A 42 17.44 -11.42 14.89
C ILE A 42 18.76 -10.79 15.37
N ARG A 43 19.61 -11.58 16.03
CA ARG A 43 20.93 -11.13 16.50
C ARG A 43 21.98 -11.41 15.43
N THR A 44 22.52 -10.36 14.82
CA THR A 44 23.65 -10.48 13.89
C THR A 44 24.97 -10.30 14.65
N ILE A 45 25.78 -11.36 14.74
CA ILE A 45 27.09 -11.34 15.41
C ILE A 45 28.19 -11.25 14.35
N ARG A 46 29.00 -10.19 14.42
CA ARG A 46 30.13 -9.96 13.51
C ARG A 46 31.44 -10.13 14.27
N HIS A 47 32.03 -11.31 14.19
CA HIS A 47 33.31 -11.58 14.84
C HIS A 47 34.44 -10.75 14.23
N LYS A 48 35.31 -10.23 15.09
CA LYS A 48 36.55 -9.55 14.71
C LYS A 48 37.69 -10.54 14.89
N LEU A 49 38.54 -10.68 13.88
CA LEU A 49 39.75 -11.49 13.95
C LEU A 49 40.97 -10.57 13.87
N CYS A 50 42.04 -10.91 14.58
CA CYS A 50 43.31 -10.19 14.52
C CYS A 50 44.41 -11.17 14.10
N CYS A 51 45.21 -10.78 13.11
CA CYS A 51 46.41 -11.51 12.72
C CYS A 51 47.50 -11.29 13.79
N PRO A 52 47.99 -12.34 14.48
CA PRO A 52 48.98 -12.19 15.54
C PRO A 52 50.34 -11.68 15.03
N ASP A 53 50.68 -11.97 13.78
CA ASP A 53 52.01 -11.66 13.23
C ASP A 53 52.15 -10.20 12.78
N CYS A 54 51.09 -9.63 12.19
CA CYS A 54 51.10 -8.27 11.64
C CYS A 54 50.11 -7.30 12.30
N GLY A 55 49.26 -7.78 13.22
CA GLY A 55 48.26 -6.97 13.91
C GLY A 55 47.05 -6.57 13.06
N HIS A 56 46.89 -7.10 11.83
CA HIS A 56 45.74 -6.80 10.97
C HIS A 56 44.43 -7.24 11.61
N ILE A 57 43.44 -6.35 11.71
CA ILE A 57 42.11 -6.66 12.25
C ILE A 57 41.10 -6.72 11.10
N GLU A 58 40.46 -7.86 10.94
CA GLU A 58 39.42 -8.09 9.93
C GLU A 58 38.06 -8.27 10.60
N GLN A 59 37.02 -7.65 10.04
CA GLN A 59 35.63 -7.84 10.46
C GLN A 59 34.71 -7.75 9.24
N PRO A 60 33.84 -8.75 9.00
CA PRO A 60 32.84 -8.66 7.93
C PRO A 60 32.01 -7.38 8.08
N ALA A 61 31.68 -6.69 6.99
CA ALA A 61 30.82 -5.50 7.03
C ALA A 61 29.40 -5.83 7.53
N MET A 62 28.68 -4.84 8.04
CA MET A 62 27.27 -5.04 8.37
C MET A 62 26.46 -5.13 7.08
N PRO A 63 25.57 -6.12 6.92
CA PRO A 63 24.55 -6.08 5.88
C PRO A 63 23.79 -4.75 5.88
N SER A 64 23.49 -4.24 4.69
CA SER A 64 22.70 -3.01 4.54
C SER A 64 21.32 -3.19 5.18
N LEU A 65 20.94 -2.24 6.03
CA LEU A 65 19.61 -2.17 6.62
C LEU A 65 18.87 -0.96 6.03
N PRO A 66 17.54 -1.03 5.82
CA PRO A 66 16.76 0.11 5.36
C PRO A 66 16.89 1.32 6.29
N ILE A 67 16.92 1.06 7.60
CA ILE A 67 17.13 2.07 8.63
C ILE A 67 18.37 1.68 9.43
N GLU A 68 19.43 2.46 9.31
CA GLU A 68 20.68 2.24 10.03
C GLU A 68 20.48 2.31 11.54
N HIS A 69 21.17 1.44 12.28
CA HIS A 69 21.12 1.34 13.75
C HIS A 69 19.72 1.12 14.35
N SER A 70 18.72 0.78 13.54
CA SER A 70 17.38 0.47 14.03
C SER A 70 17.35 -0.87 14.76
N ILE A 71 16.56 -0.93 15.83
CA ILE A 71 16.20 -2.20 16.48
C ILE A 71 15.16 -2.98 15.69
N ALA A 72 14.43 -2.32 14.77
CA ALA A 72 13.40 -2.94 13.97
C ALA A 72 14.01 -3.61 12.74
N HIS A 73 13.84 -4.93 12.66
CA HIS A 73 14.19 -5.72 11.48
C HIS A 73 13.32 -5.31 10.26
N PRO A 74 13.81 -5.41 9.01
CA PRO A 74 13.03 -5.06 7.81
C PRO A 74 11.64 -5.72 7.74
N SER A 75 11.50 -6.95 8.23
CA SER A 75 10.20 -7.63 8.28
C SER A 75 9.20 -6.94 9.22
N LEU A 76 9.66 -6.44 10.38
CA LEU A 76 8.81 -5.69 11.31
C LEU A 76 8.43 -4.33 10.73
N LEU A 77 9.37 -3.66 10.05
CA LEU A 77 9.11 -2.40 9.35
C LEU A 77 8.04 -2.57 8.27
N ALA A 78 8.15 -3.62 7.46
CA ALA A 78 7.18 -3.96 6.43
C ALA A 78 5.79 -4.26 7.02
N ASP A 79 5.73 -5.09 8.07
CA ASP A 79 4.48 -5.45 8.75
C ASP A 79 3.77 -4.23 9.33
N ILE A 80 4.48 -3.34 10.03
CA ILE A 80 3.93 -2.09 10.57
C ILE A 80 3.36 -1.19 9.46
N ALA A 81 4.09 -1.05 8.35
CA ALA A 81 3.69 -0.21 7.23
C ALA A 81 2.47 -0.77 6.50
N VAL A 82 2.46 -2.07 6.18
CA VAL A 82 1.34 -2.75 5.52
C VAL A 82 0.12 -2.71 6.43
N SER A 83 0.26 -3.12 7.69
CA SER A 83 -0.83 -3.09 8.67
C SER A 83 -1.44 -1.68 8.79
N LYS A 84 -0.61 -0.62 8.76
CA LYS A 84 -1.11 0.75 8.90
C LYS A 84 -1.85 1.23 7.65
N PHE A 85 -1.26 1.04 6.48
CA PHE A 85 -1.70 1.71 5.26
C PHE A 85 -2.58 0.84 4.37
N ALA A 86 -2.31 -0.46 4.28
CA ALA A 86 -3.13 -1.40 3.52
C ALA A 86 -4.31 -1.92 4.36
N ASP A 87 -4.06 -2.28 5.62
CA ASP A 87 -5.08 -2.90 6.48
C ASP A 87 -5.77 -1.91 7.44
N HIS A 88 -5.47 -0.61 7.29
CA HIS A 88 -6.06 0.47 8.08
C HIS A 88 -5.94 0.31 9.60
N GLN A 89 -4.88 -0.34 10.08
CA GLN A 89 -4.65 -0.58 11.50
C GLN A 89 -3.83 0.54 12.14
N PRO A 90 -4.42 1.37 13.04
CA PRO A 90 -3.69 2.46 13.68
C PRO A 90 -2.59 1.93 14.59
N LEU A 91 -1.52 2.73 14.77
CA LEU A 91 -0.30 2.31 15.50
C LEU A 91 -0.55 1.88 16.94
N TYR A 92 -1.51 2.50 17.63
CA TYR A 92 -1.84 2.09 19.00
C TYR A 92 -2.40 0.67 19.04
N ARG A 93 -3.21 0.29 18.05
CA ARG A 93 -3.80 -1.05 17.96
C ARG A 93 -2.75 -2.09 17.58
N GLN A 94 -1.80 -1.73 16.71
CA GLN A 94 -0.65 -2.59 16.42
C GLN A 94 0.21 -2.82 17.67
N SER A 95 0.48 -1.78 18.45
CA SER A 95 1.20 -1.87 19.73
C SER A 95 0.47 -2.79 20.73
N GLU A 96 -0.85 -2.65 20.87
CA GLU A 96 -1.67 -3.51 21.73
C GLU A 96 -1.69 -4.97 21.26
N ILE A 97 -1.72 -5.21 19.95
CA ILE A 97 -1.64 -6.57 19.39
C ILE A 97 -0.27 -7.18 19.70
N ALA A 98 0.83 -6.46 19.45
CA ALA A 98 2.17 -6.93 19.77
C ALA A 98 2.34 -7.22 21.28
N ALA A 99 1.69 -6.43 22.14
CA ALA A 99 1.74 -6.63 23.59
C ALA A 99 1.09 -7.96 24.03
N ARG A 100 0.13 -8.49 23.27
CA ARG A 100 -0.46 -9.82 23.54
C ARG A 100 0.54 -10.95 23.30
N ASP A 101 1.52 -10.72 22.44
CA ASP A 101 2.65 -11.61 22.19
C ASP A 101 3.87 -11.29 23.08
N GLY A 102 3.68 -10.46 24.12
CA GLY A 102 4.74 -10.07 25.06
C GLY A 102 5.73 -9.04 24.51
N VAL A 103 5.43 -8.38 23.39
CA VAL A 103 6.31 -7.40 22.76
C VAL A 103 5.81 -5.98 22.94
N THR A 104 6.61 -5.14 23.59
CA THR A 104 6.32 -3.72 23.75
C THR A 104 6.83 -2.92 22.56
N LEU A 105 5.92 -2.42 21.71
CA LEU A 105 6.24 -1.48 20.64
C LEU A 105 5.80 -0.07 21.00
N ASP A 106 6.76 0.83 21.21
CA ASP A 106 6.47 2.25 21.46
C ASP A 106 5.94 2.94 20.20
N ARG A 107 4.80 3.64 20.34
CA ARG A 107 4.11 4.33 19.23
C ARG A 107 4.96 5.45 18.62
N GLY A 108 5.76 6.14 19.44
CA GLY A 108 6.67 7.18 18.96
C GLY A 108 7.75 6.61 18.04
N SER A 109 8.34 5.49 18.45
CA SER A 109 9.32 4.73 17.67
C SER A 109 8.73 4.21 16.36
N MET A 110 7.53 3.63 16.41
CA MET A 110 6.81 3.19 15.20
C MET A 110 6.55 4.36 14.24
N GLY A 111 6.09 5.51 14.75
CA GLY A 111 5.87 6.71 13.95
C GLY A 111 7.15 7.22 13.28
N ARG A 112 8.27 7.24 14.02
CA ARG A 112 9.57 7.61 13.48
C ARG A 112 10.02 6.64 12.37
N TRP A 113 9.88 5.33 12.58
CA TRP A 113 10.23 4.34 11.55
C TRP A 113 9.40 4.53 10.28
N LEU A 114 8.11 4.81 10.39
CA LEU A 114 7.27 5.10 9.23
C LEU A 114 7.71 6.36 8.48
N GLY A 115 8.16 7.40 9.19
CA GLY A 115 8.73 8.59 8.55
C GLY A 115 10.00 8.25 7.76
N GLN A 116 10.88 7.39 8.31
CA GLN A 116 12.08 6.93 7.62
C GLN A 116 11.75 6.05 6.40
N ILE A 117 10.77 5.14 6.52
CA ILE A 117 10.26 4.35 5.39
C ILE A 117 9.72 5.27 4.29
N ALA A 118 8.94 6.30 4.65
CA ALA A 118 8.42 7.26 3.69
C ALA A 118 9.55 7.96 2.90
N GLN A 119 10.65 8.31 3.57
CA GLN A 119 11.82 8.89 2.92
C GLN A 119 12.49 7.90 1.95
N LEU A 120 12.60 6.63 2.31
CA LEU A 120 13.14 5.58 1.43
C LEU A 120 12.26 5.34 0.20
N CYS A 121 10.96 5.58 0.31
CA CYS A 121 10.00 5.41 -0.79
C CYS A 121 9.96 6.60 -1.76
N VAL A 122 10.60 7.74 -1.46
CA VAL A 122 10.57 8.93 -2.35
C VAL A 122 10.94 8.61 -3.81
N PRO A 123 12.02 7.86 -4.11
CA PRO A 123 12.37 7.54 -5.50
C PRO A 123 11.28 6.73 -6.22
N LEU A 124 10.54 5.89 -5.49
CA LEU A 124 9.41 5.13 -6.04
C LEU A 124 8.23 6.06 -6.34
N VAL A 125 7.91 6.98 -5.43
CA VAL A 125 6.85 7.98 -5.63
C VAL A 125 7.15 8.84 -6.86
N GLU A 126 8.39 9.31 -7.01
CA GLU A 126 8.84 10.07 -8.18
C GLU A 126 8.77 9.25 -9.48
N ALA A 127 9.13 7.96 -9.43
CA ALA A 127 9.02 7.07 -10.58
C ALA A 127 7.55 6.87 -10.99
N ILE A 128 6.66 6.66 -10.03
CA ILE A 128 5.21 6.55 -10.27
C ILE A 128 4.66 7.85 -10.84
N GLN A 129 5.04 9.00 -10.28
CA GLN A 129 4.65 10.32 -10.80
C GLN A 129 5.05 10.47 -12.26
N ARG A 130 6.33 10.23 -12.61
CA ARG A 130 6.80 10.29 -14.00
C ARG A 130 6.02 9.33 -14.89
N TYR A 131 5.80 8.11 -14.43
CA TYR A 131 5.05 7.11 -15.18
C TYR A 131 3.59 7.54 -15.44
N VAL A 132 2.91 8.10 -14.45
CA VAL A 132 1.53 8.60 -14.61
C VAL A 132 1.48 9.80 -15.57
N LEU A 133 2.41 10.76 -15.43
CA LEU A 133 2.39 12.01 -16.19
C LEU A 133 2.96 11.92 -17.62
N VAL A 134 3.51 10.78 -18.03
CA VAL A 134 3.89 10.54 -19.44
C VAL A 134 2.74 9.94 -20.27
N SER A 135 1.63 9.57 -19.63
CA SER A 135 0.45 9.02 -20.32
C SER A 135 -0.22 10.05 -21.25
N GLU A 136 -0.89 9.57 -22.30
CA GLU A 136 -1.70 10.43 -23.19
C GLU A 136 -2.94 11.00 -22.49
N LYS A 137 -3.44 10.30 -21.47
CA LYS A 137 -4.62 10.66 -20.70
C LYS A 137 -4.41 10.37 -19.21
N VAL A 138 -4.72 11.35 -18.38
CA VAL A 138 -4.75 11.23 -16.93
C VAL A 138 -6.14 11.56 -16.39
N HIS A 139 -6.62 10.74 -15.47
CA HIS A 139 -7.82 11.05 -14.69
C HIS A 139 -7.40 11.77 -13.41
N VAL A 140 -8.09 12.84 -13.05
CA VAL A 140 -7.74 13.65 -11.88
C VAL A 140 -8.96 13.85 -10.99
N ASP A 141 -8.78 13.62 -9.70
CA ASP A 141 -9.80 13.82 -8.66
C ASP A 141 -9.16 14.39 -7.39
N ASP A 142 -9.98 14.91 -6.47
CA ASP A 142 -9.52 15.39 -5.16
C ASP A 142 -10.38 14.86 -4.01
N THR A 143 -9.76 14.18 -3.04
CA THR A 143 -10.44 13.69 -1.84
C THR A 143 -10.14 14.59 -0.64
N PRO A 144 -11.16 15.13 0.07
CA PRO A 144 -10.93 15.88 1.30
C PRO A 144 -10.45 14.96 2.44
N VAL A 145 -9.48 15.46 3.21
CA VAL A 145 -9.00 14.78 4.42
C VAL A 145 -8.94 15.75 5.60
N ALA A 146 -9.40 15.31 6.76
CA ALA A 146 -9.27 16.06 8.00
C ALA A 146 -7.82 15.95 8.52
N VAL A 147 -7.11 17.06 8.56
CA VAL A 147 -5.72 17.15 9.03
C VAL A 147 -5.71 17.90 10.35
N LEU A 148 -4.95 17.38 11.33
CA LEU A 148 -4.75 18.07 12.60
C LEU A 148 -4.01 19.39 12.35
N ALA A 149 -4.51 20.49 12.91
CA ALA A 149 -3.81 21.78 12.96
C ALA A 149 -3.44 22.06 14.43
N PRO A 150 -2.22 21.65 14.87
CA PRO A 150 -1.78 21.85 16.25
C PRO A 150 -1.90 23.33 16.67
N GLY A 151 -2.39 23.57 17.89
CA GLY A 151 -2.59 24.91 18.45
C GLY A 151 -3.99 25.49 18.24
N ASN A 152 -4.77 24.98 17.27
CA ASN A 152 -6.10 25.55 16.95
C ASN A 152 -7.28 24.76 17.53
N GLY A 153 -7.02 23.59 18.15
CA GLY A 153 -8.05 22.69 18.69
C GLY A 153 -9.04 22.14 17.65
N LYS A 154 -8.79 22.38 16.35
CA LYS A 154 -9.65 22.01 15.23
C LYS A 154 -8.83 21.33 14.14
N THR A 155 -9.50 20.54 13.30
CA THR A 155 -8.94 20.04 12.06
C THR A 155 -9.10 21.07 10.95
N VAL A 156 -8.15 21.09 10.02
CA VAL A 156 -8.25 21.78 8.73
C VAL A 156 -8.51 20.74 7.64
N THR A 157 -9.21 21.14 6.58
CA THR A 157 -9.47 20.25 5.45
C THR A 157 -8.33 20.35 4.44
N GLY A 158 -7.46 19.34 4.43
CA GLY A 158 -6.49 19.12 3.36
C GLY A 158 -7.11 18.37 2.19
N ARG A 159 -6.33 18.20 1.12
CA ARG A 159 -6.73 17.49 -0.11
C ARG A 159 -5.67 16.48 -0.49
N PHE A 160 -6.12 15.27 -0.82
CA PHE A 160 -5.34 14.34 -1.63
C PHE A 160 -5.79 14.49 -3.08
N TRP A 161 -4.87 14.97 -3.92
CA TRP A 161 -5.02 14.95 -5.36
C TRP A 161 -4.64 13.57 -5.88
N VAL A 162 -5.50 13.01 -6.71
CA VAL A 162 -5.35 11.66 -7.24
C VAL A 162 -5.17 11.77 -8.74
N TYR A 163 -4.04 11.31 -9.26
CA TYR A 163 -3.75 11.25 -10.69
C TYR A 163 -3.69 9.78 -11.11
N VAL A 164 -4.62 9.36 -11.94
CA VAL A 164 -4.78 7.97 -12.35
C VAL A 164 -4.44 7.82 -13.83
N ARG A 165 -3.49 6.93 -14.11
CA ARG A 165 -3.27 6.35 -15.43
C ARG A 165 -3.96 5.00 -15.44
N ASP A 166 -5.17 4.92 -15.97
CA ASP A 166 -5.87 3.66 -16.20
C ASP A 166 -6.82 3.82 -17.37
N ASP A 167 -6.41 3.31 -18.53
CA ASP A 167 -7.24 3.33 -19.74
C ASP A 167 -7.61 1.93 -20.24
N ARG A 168 -7.63 0.94 -19.33
CA ARG A 168 -7.98 -0.44 -19.67
C ARG A 168 -9.38 -0.56 -20.27
N ARG A 169 -10.32 0.29 -19.83
CA ARG A 169 -11.68 0.37 -20.39
C ARG A 169 -11.72 0.88 -21.84
N SER A 170 -10.66 1.53 -22.31
CA SER A 170 -10.49 1.97 -23.70
C SER A 170 -9.46 1.13 -24.46
N GLY A 171 -9.14 -0.07 -23.98
CA GLY A 171 -8.28 -1.03 -24.68
C GLY A 171 -6.78 -0.85 -24.45
N SER A 172 -6.35 0.01 -23.50
CA SER A 172 -4.93 0.10 -23.15
C SER A 172 -4.45 -1.18 -22.44
N ALA A 173 -3.31 -1.70 -22.89
CA ALA A 173 -2.61 -2.82 -22.26
C ALA A 173 -1.55 -2.36 -21.24
N GLU A 174 -1.39 -1.05 -21.05
CA GLU A 174 -0.38 -0.51 -20.15
C GLU A 174 -0.76 -0.73 -18.68
N PRO A 175 0.21 -1.02 -17.79
CA PRO A 175 -0.06 -1.15 -16.37
C PRO A 175 -0.72 0.09 -15.78
N ALA A 176 -1.84 -0.10 -15.06
CA ALA A 176 -2.50 0.97 -14.35
C ALA A 176 -1.65 1.48 -13.19
N ALA A 177 -1.69 2.79 -12.94
CA ALA A 177 -0.97 3.43 -11.85
C ALA A 177 -1.74 4.60 -11.27
N VAL A 178 -1.54 4.84 -9.98
CA VAL A 178 -2.10 5.98 -9.25
C VAL A 178 -0.98 6.73 -8.57
N TRP A 179 -0.92 8.04 -8.76
CA TRP A 179 -0.06 8.95 -8.03
C TRP A 179 -0.91 9.85 -7.15
N PHE A 180 -0.52 9.97 -5.87
CA PHE A 180 -1.15 10.84 -4.90
C PHE A 180 -0.25 12.03 -4.59
N ASP A 181 -0.85 13.20 -4.49
CA ASP A 181 -0.21 14.42 -3.98
C ASP A 181 -1.06 15.06 -2.90
N PHE A 182 -0.44 15.75 -1.96
CA PHE A 182 -1.12 16.35 -0.81
C PHE A 182 -0.99 17.87 -0.81
N SER A 183 -2.09 18.55 -0.50
CA SER A 183 -2.09 19.98 -0.18
C SER A 183 -2.94 20.28 1.05
N SER A 184 -2.60 21.36 1.76
CA SER A 184 -3.35 21.84 2.93
C SER A 184 -4.63 22.60 2.58
N ASP A 185 -4.85 22.92 1.31
CA ASP A 185 -6.05 23.60 0.80
C ASP A 185 -6.45 23.07 -0.60
N ARG A 186 -7.62 23.48 -1.08
CA ARG A 186 -8.15 23.12 -2.41
C ARG A 186 -7.92 24.24 -3.43
N LYS A 187 -6.75 24.87 -3.48
CA LYS A 187 -6.46 25.89 -4.51
C LYS A 187 -6.05 25.26 -5.83
N GLY A 188 -6.50 25.83 -6.94
CA GLY A 188 -6.13 25.38 -8.29
C GLY A 188 -4.63 25.42 -8.58
N ILE A 189 -3.85 26.21 -7.84
CA ILE A 189 -2.38 26.26 -7.98
C ILE A 189 -1.72 24.89 -7.84
N HIS A 190 -2.29 23.98 -7.03
CA HIS A 190 -1.71 22.65 -6.81
C HIS A 190 -1.80 21.79 -8.09
N PRO A 191 -3.00 21.47 -8.62
CA PRO A 191 -3.09 20.70 -9.87
C PRO A 191 -2.46 21.43 -11.06
N GLN A 192 -2.57 22.75 -11.13
CA GLN A 192 -1.96 23.53 -12.22
C GLN A 192 -0.43 23.40 -12.23
N THR A 193 0.21 23.43 -11.06
CA THR A 193 1.67 23.27 -10.96
C THR A 193 2.09 21.85 -11.32
N ARG A 194 1.33 20.83 -10.89
CA ARG A 194 1.65 19.42 -11.19
C ARG A 194 1.45 19.07 -12.66
N LEU A 195 0.44 19.65 -13.30
CA LEU A 195 0.10 19.41 -14.70
C LEU A 195 0.78 20.41 -15.65
N ALA A 196 1.62 21.33 -15.16
CA ALA A 196 2.20 22.40 -15.99
C ALA A 196 2.99 21.89 -17.21
N ALA A 197 3.65 20.73 -17.07
CA ALA A 197 4.41 20.07 -18.14
C ALA A 197 3.64 18.92 -18.82
N PHE A 198 2.39 18.67 -18.42
CA PHE A 198 1.57 17.60 -18.99
C PHE A 198 0.98 18.03 -20.33
N HIS A 199 1.21 17.21 -21.37
CA HIS A 199 0.73 17.45 -22.73
C HIS A 199 -0.15 16.27 -23.15
N GLY A 200 -1.37 16.23 -22.63
CA GLY A 200 -2.33 15.15 -22.87
C GLY A 200 -3.75 15.54 -22.46
N ILE A 201 -4.63 14.55 -22.42
CA ILE A 201 -6.02 14.72 -22.03
C ILE A 201 -6.13 14.64 -20.51
N VAL A 202 -6.73 15.65 -19.90
CA VAL A 202 -7.08 15.64 -18.47
C VAL A 202 -8.56 15.37 -18.35
N GLN A 203 -8.92 14.23 -17.75
CA GLN A 203 -10.30 13.91 -17.41
C GLN A 203 -10.50 14.15 -15.91
N ALA A 204 -11.27 15.17 -15.56
CA ALA A 204 -11.55 15.52 -14.18
C ALA A 204 -13.04 15.86 -14.00
N ASP A 205 -13.47 16.05 -12.76
CA ASP A 205 -14.74 16.72 -12.49
C ASP A 205 -14.71 18.17 -13.01
N ALA A 206 -15.86 18.84 -13.02
CA ALA A 206 -15.98 20.22 -13.52
C ALA A 206 -15.36 21.28 -12.56
N TYR A 207 -14.41 20.89 -11.71
CA TYR A 207 -13.75 21.81 -10.79
C TYR A 207 -12.89 22.83 -11.55
N SER A 208 -13.17 24.10 -11.34
CA SER A 208 -12.53 25.22 -12.06
C SER A 208 -11.02 25.33 -11.82
N GLY A 209 -10.49 24.72 -10.75
CA GLY A 209 -9.06 24.76 -10.45
C GLY A 209 -8.19 23.99 -11.46
N TYR A 210 -8.76 23.11 -12.27
CA TYR A 210 -8.04 22.44 -13.37
C TYR A 210 -7.87 23.32 -14.61
N VAL A 211 -8.64 24.41 -14.73
CA VAL A 211 -8.62 25.29 -15.90
C VAL A 211 -7.40 26.22 -15.84
N ALA A 212 -6.36 25.87 -16.59
CA ALA A 212 -5.36 26.80 -17.11
C ALA A 212 -5.50 26.85 -18.64
N PRO A 213 -5.06 27.91 -19.35
CA PRO A 213 -5.39 28.15 -20.77
C PRO A 213 -4.89 27.10 -21.79
N LYS A 214 -4.32 25.97 -21.35
CA LYS A 214 -3.77 24.88 -22.20
C LYS A 214 -4.49 23.53 -22.10
N PHE A 215 -5.46 23.35 -21.21
CA PHE A 215 -6.11 22.04 -21.02
C PHE A 215 -7.39 21.93 -21.86
N MET A 216 -7.44 20.93 -22.75
CA MET A 216 -8.68 20.53 -23.43
C MET A 216 -9.49 19.66 -22.45
N LEU A 217 -10.35 20.31 -21.65
CA LEU A 217 -11.29 19.63 -20.76
C LEU A 217 -12.44 19.06 -21.59
N ARG A 218 -12.65 17.75 -21.54
CA ARG A 218 -13.87 17.11 -22.06
C ARG A 218 -14.77 16.81 -20.87
N SER A 219 -15.72 17.68 -20.56
CA SER A 219 -16.74 17.41 -19.54
C SER A 219 -17.70 16.34 -20.06
N LEU A 220 -18.02 15.36 -19.22
CA LEU A 220 -19.12 14.42 -19.46
C LEU A 220 -20.38 15.01 -18.85
N THR A 221 -20.96 16.01 -19.52
CA THR A 221 -22.36 16.36 -19.33
C THR A 221 -23.17 15.66 -20.41
N ALA A 222 -24.11 14.81 -19.99
CA ALA A 222 -25.10 14.21 -20.90
C ALA A 222 -25.80 15.33 -21.69
N PRO A 223 -26.09 15.16 -23.00
CA PRO A 223 -26.81 16.15 -23.74
C PRO A 223 -28.25 16.19 -23.23
N GLU A 224 -28.64 17.30 -22.62
CA GLU A 224 -30.06 17.65 -22.49
C GLU A 224 -30.60 17.87 -23.90
N GLU A 225 -31.48 16.97 -24.33
CA GLU A 225 -32.46 17.27 -25.36
C GLU A 225 -33.30 18.47 -24.89
N THR A 226 -33.28 19.57 -25.63
CA THR A 226 -34.53 20.17 -26.11
C THR A 226 -34.29 21.28 -27.13
N SER A 227 -35.05 21.13 -28.22
CA SER A 227 -35.69 22.17 -29.01
C SER A 227 -34.85 22.94 -30.05
N GLY A 228 -35.18 22.68 -31.31
CA GLY A 228 -35.11 23.71 -32.34
C GLY A 228 -34.29 23.31 -33.56
N ILE A 229 -34.92 22.57 -34.48
CA ILE A 229 -35.28 23.06 -35.83
C ILE A 229 -35.59 21.84 -36.69
N CYS A 230 -36.89 21.69 -36.94
CA CYS A 230 -37.43 20.90 -38.02
C CYS A 230 -37.19 21.69 -39.32
N GLN A 231 -36.32 21.21 -40.21
CA GLN A 231 -36.40 21.55 -41.63
C GLN A 231 -36.25 20.27 -42.46
N LEU A 232 -37.24 20.14 -43.33
CA LEU A 232 -37.60 19.01 -44.19
C LEU A 232 -37.10 19.31 -45.62
N LEU A 233 -37.01 18.24 -46.42
CA LEU A 233 -36.84 18.18 -47.90
C LEU A 233 -35.37 18.24 -48.35
N THR A 234 -34.81 17.29 -49.10
CA THR A 234 -35.33 16.18 -49.94
C THR A 234 -34.24 15.13 -50.07
#